data_AF-R9KYT3-F1
#
_entry.id   AF-R9KYT3-F1
#
_cell.length_a   1.000
_cell.length_b   1.000
_cell.length_c   1.000
_cell.angle_alpha   90.00
_cell.angle_beta   90.00
_cell.angle_gamma   90.00
#
_symmetry.space_group_name_H-M   'P 1'
#
loop_
_entity.id
_entity.type
_entity.pdbx_description
1 polymer ?
#
loop_
_entity_poly.entity_id
_entity_poly.type
_entity_poly.pdbx_seq_one_letter_code
_entity_poly.pdbx_strand_id
1 'polypeptide(L)'
;MRATNASGEQFAVKRLRADGSSQAQAGADAPAADGRRVARAAFDAEYEAHRRLAGLKAFPRLYGRGLIDGQPALVMEWVEGITLEEAARILAIDAEGRLSPLTAARIGRDLFDALASLEYLADGLAHRDVSLCNVMVDTSRLSLADQVEEGSFELRLIDFGSAAALG
;
A
#
# COMPACT_ATOMS: atom_id res chain seq x y z
N MET A 1 9.45 -4.13 2.25
CA MET A 1 10.74 -4.69 1.76
C MET A 1 10.46 -5.69 0.65
N ARG A 2 11.41 -5.93 -0.27
CA ARG A 2 11.30 -6.97 -1.30
C ARG A 2 11.87 -8.29 -0.78
N ALA A 3 11.22 -9.40 -1.09
CA ALA A 3 11.68 -10.77 -0.84
C ALA A 3 11.58 -11.61 -2.11
N THR A 4 12.31 -12.72 -2.17
CA THR A 4 12.31 -13.64 -3.31
C THR A 4 12.21 -15.07 -2.82
N ASN A 5 11.34 -15.89 -3.42
CA ASN A 5 11.23 -17.31 -3.09
C ASN A 5 12.28 -18.16 -3.83
N ALA A 6 12.29 -19.47 -3.58
CA ALA A 6 13.25 -20.39 -4.19
C ALA A 6 13.12 -20.50 -5.73
N SER A 7 11.97 -20.14 -6.31
CA SER A 7 11.77 -20.11 -7.76
C SER A 7 12.10 -18.77 -8.40
N GLY A 8 12.55 -17.77 -7.63
CA GLY A 8 12.88 -16.43 -8.13
C GLY A 8 11.69 -15.46 -8.20
N GLU A 9 10.51 -15.85 -7.74
CA GLU A 9 9.34 -14.98 -7.70
C GLU A 9 9.48 -13.92 -6.59
N GLN A 10 9.04 -12.70 -6.88
CA GLN A 10 9.19 -11.55 -5.99
C GLN A 10 7.94 -11.31 -5.15
N PHE A 11 8.16 -10.87 -3.91
CA PHE A 11 7.11 -10.57 -2.93
C PHE A 11 7.41 -9.26 -2.22
N ALA A 12 6.35 -8.52 -1.90
CA ALA A 12 6.44 -7.44 -0.93
C ALA A 12 6.20 -8.00 0.47
N VAL A 13 7.01 -7.53 1.43
CA VAL A 13 6.87 -7.92 2.83
C VAL A 13 6.83 -6.68 3.72
N LYS A 14 5.79 -6.59 4.54
CA LYS A 14 5.63 -5.56 5.58
C LYS A 14 5.88 -6.22 6.93
N ARG A 15 6.92 -5.78 7.65
CA ARG A 15 7.21 -6.26 9.00
C ARG A 15 6.74 -5.24 10.02
N LEU A 16 6.14 -5.71 11.11
CA LEU A 16 5.99 -4.89 12.30
C LEU A 16 7.39 -4.57 12.82
N ARG A 17 7.73 -3.28 12.90
CA ARG A 17 9.01 -2.89 13.50
C ARG A 17 8.92 -3.20 14.99
N ALA A 18 9.85 -4.00 15.49
CA ALA A 18 10.14 -3.99 16.92
C ALA A 18 10.52 -2.55 17.26
N ASP A 19 9.71 -1.89 18.08
CA ASP A 19 9.78 -0.47 18.37
C ASP A 19 11.24 -0.01 18.44
N GLY A 20 11.58 0.94 17.56
CA GLY A 20 12.82 1.68 17.69
C GLY A 20 12.73 2.43 19.00
N SER A 21 13.59 2.07 19.95
CA SER A 21 13.96 2.87 21.11
C SER A 21 14.36 4.28 20.66
N SER A 22 13.38 5.17 20.51
CA SER A 22 13.61 6.60 20.33
C SER A 22 13.08 7.30 21.56
N GLN A 23 14.01 7.57 22.48
CA GLN A 23 13.97 8.60 23.51
C GLN A 23 12.82 8.55 24.52
N ALA A 24 12.93 7.64 25.49
CA ALA A 24 12.56 7.95 26.87
C ALA A 24 13.40 7.07 27.79
N GLN A 25 14.55 7.58 28.18
CA GLN A 25 15.29 7.07 29.32
C GLN A 25 14.57 7.56 30.58
N ALA A 26 13.48 6.88 30.97
CA ALA A 26 12.86 7.04 32.27
C ALA A 26 11.88 5.89 32.54
N GLY A 27 12.28 5.01 33.46
CA GLY A 27 11.43 4.30 34.43
C GLY A 27 10.13 3.60 33.99
N ALA A 28 10.06 2.30 34.33
CA ALA A 28 8.90 1.42 34.42
C ALA A 28 8.48 0.69 33.13
N ASP A 29 8.46 -0.65 33.22
CA ASP A 29 8.18 -1.63 32.15
C ASP A 29 6.70 -1.70 31.69
N ALA A 30 5.87 -0.70 32.00
CA ALA A 30 4.43 -0.70 31.70
C ALA A 30 4.02 -0.07 30.35
N PRO A 31 4.52 1.12 29.93
CA PRO A 31 4.07 1.78 28.70
C PRO A 31 4.60 1.10 27.42
N ALA A 32 5.77 0.45 27.49
CA ALA A 32 6.33 -0.31 26.37
C ALA A 32 5.58 -1.63 26.08
N ALA A 33 4.91 -2.21 27.08
CA ALA A 33 4.07 -3.39 26.87
C ALA A 33 2.73 -3.02 26.21
N ASP A 34 2.21 -1.83 26.50
CA ASP A 34 0.98 -1.32 25.90
C ASP A 34 1.18 -0.88 24.45
N GLY A 35 2.26 -0.16 24.16
CA GLY A 35 2.63 0.21 22.78
C GLY A 35 2.78 -0.99 21.85
N ARG A 36 3.47 -2.06 22.29
CA ARG A 36 3.59 -3.31 21.53
C ARG A 36 2.26 -4.01 21.28
N ARG A 37 1.34 -3.98 22.27
CA ARG A 37 -0.01 -4.53 22.11
C ARG A 37 -0.82 -3.75 21.09
N VAL A 38 -0.79 -2.42 21.14
CA VAL A 38 -1.46 -1.55 20.18
C VAL A 38 -0.90 -1.75 18.77
N ALA A 39 0.43 -1.77 18.62
CA ALA A 39 1.09 -1.98 17.33
C ALA A 39 0.73 -3.36 16.73
N ARG A 40 0.67 -4.39 17.57
CA ARG A 40 0.23 -5.73 17.15
C ARG A 40 -1.24 -5.75 16.73
N ALA A 41 -2.12 -5.11 17.49
CA ALA A 41 -3.54 -5.02 17.17
C ALA A 41 -3.77 -4.28 15.84
N ALA A 42 -3.04 -3.18 15.60
CA ALA A 42 -3.09 -2.45 14.33
C ALA A 42 -2.60 -3.32 13.16
N PHE A 43 -1.53 -4.08 13.35
CA PHE A 43 -1.02 -5.01 12.35
C PHE A 43 -2.00 -6.14 12.02
N ASP A 44 -2.66 -6.71 13.03
CA ASP A 44 -3.68 -7.74 12.85
C ASP A 44 -4.94 -7.16 12.18
N ALA A 45 -5.31 -5.90 12.48
CA ALA A 45 -6.40 -5.20 11.80
C ALA A 45 -6.09 -4.92 10.33
N GLU A 46 -4.85 -4.53 10.00
CA GLU A 46 -4.40 -4.35 8.63
C GLU A 46 -4.48 -5.67 7.84
N TYR A 47 -4.03 -6.77 8.44
CA TYR A 47 -4.14 -8.10 7.83
C TYR A 47 -5.60 -8.45 7.48
N GLU A 48 -6.54 -8.24 8.41
CA GLU A 48 -7.95 -8.54 8.15
C GLU A 48 -8.56 -7.61 7.10
N ALA A 49 -8.21 -6.31 7.11
CA ALA A 49 -8.65 -5.38 6.09
C ALA A 49 -8.16 -5.79 4.69
N HIS A 50 -6.87 -6.11 4.56
CA HIS A 50 -6.27 -6.51 3.29
C HIS A 50 -6.79 -7.86 2.82
N ARG A 51 -7.04 -8.82 3.73
CA ARG A 51 -7.63 -10.12 3.39
C ARG A 51 -9.00 -10.00 2.71
N ARG A 52 -9.79 -8.97 3.06
CA ARG A 52 -11.12 -8.70 2.44
C ARG A 52 -11.01 -8.28 0.98
N LEU A 53 -9.86 -7.77 0.54
CA LEU A 53 -9.61 -7.29 -0.83
C LEU A 53 -9.29 -8.41 -1.82
N ALA A 54 -9.29 -9.67 -1.38
CA ALA A 54 -8.97 -10.81 -2.22
C ALA A 54 -9.86 -10.84 -3.49
N GLY A 55 -9.21 -10.90 -4.65
CA GLY A 55 -9.88 -10.98 -5.95
C GLY A 55 -10.09 -9.62 -6.65
N LEU A 56 -9.92 -8.50 -5.95
CA LEU A 56 -10.01 -7.17 -6.55
C LEU A 56 -8.66 -6.77 -7.18
N LYS A 57 -8.65 -6.50 -8.49
CA LYS A 57 -7.42 -6.21 -9.26
C LYS A 57 -6.69 -4.95 -8.76
N ALA A 58 -7.42 -3.95 -8.29
CA ALA A 58 -6.88 -2.67 -7.83
C ALA A 58 -5.99 -2.78 -6.57
N PHE A 59 -5.90 -3.96 -5.95
CA PHE A 59 -5.16 -4.17 -4.72
C PHE A 59 -4.15 -5.31 -4.88
N PRO A 60 -2.96 -5.23 -4.26
CA PRO A 60 -2.03 -6.36 -4.21
C PRO A 60 -2.68 -7.55 -3.53
N ARG A 61 -2.42 -8.77 -4.03
CA ARG A 61 -2.86 -9.98 -3.32
C ARG A 61 -2.15 -10.11 -1.99
N LEU A 62 -2.87 -10.46 -0.93
CA LEU A 62 -2.31 -10.88 0.34
C LEU A 62 -2.12 -12.40 0.34
N TYR A 63 -0.88 -12.88 0.43
CA TYR A 63 -0.60 -14.32 0.48
C TYR A 63 -0.73 -14.88 1.91
N GLY A 64 -0.45 -14.07 2.92
CA GLY A 64 -0.62 -14.46 4.30
C GLY A 64 0.22 -13.65 5.27
N ARG A 65 0.32 -14.16 6.50
CA ARG A 65 1.16 -13.60 7.56
C ARG A 65 2.06 -14.66 8.18
N GLY A 66 3.17 -14.23 8.74
CA GLY A 66 4.14 -15.10 9.41
C GLY A 66 5.03 -14.32 10.37
N LEU A 67 6.17 -14.92 10.72
CA LEU A 67 7.19 -14.30 11.53
C LEU A 67 8.50 -14.22 10.75
N ILE A 68 9.21 -13.10 10.86
CA ILE A 68 10.60 -13.00 10.39
C ILE A 68 11.43 -12.43 11.54
N ASP A 69 12.44 -13.19 11.96
CA ASP A 69 13.26 -12.87 13.15
C ASP A 69 12.40 -12.63 14.40
N GLY A 70 11.33 -13.42 14.54
CA GLY A 70 10.36 -13.31 15.64
C GLY A 70 9.36 -12.16 15.53
N GLN A 71 9.45 -11.32 14.49
CA GLN A 71 8.54 -10.18 14.27
C GLN A 71 7.41 -10.52 13.31
N PRO A 72 6.15 -10.10 13.58
CA PRO A 72 5.04 -10.25 12.65
C PRO A 72 5.35 -9.66 11.27
N ALA A 73 5.01 -10.41 10.23
CA ALA A 73 5.21 -10.02 8.84
C ALA A 73 4.01 -10.39 7.96
N LEU A 74 3.63 -9.50 7.04
CA LEU A 74 2.66 -9.75 5.98
C LEU A 74 3.40 -10.01 4.69
N VAL A 75 3.02 -11.04 3.97
CA VAL A 75 3.54 -11.37 2.64
C VAL A 75 2.45 -11.07 1.63
N MET A 76 2.78 -10.19 0.68
CA MET A 76 1.85 -9.70 -0.33
C MET A 76 2.53 -9.68 -1.70
N GLU A 77 1.71 -9.53 -2.74
CA GLU A 77 2.15 -9.34 -4.11
C GLU A 77 3.16 -8.19 -4.20
N TRP A 78 4.27 -8.46 -4.89
CA TRP A 78 5.16 -7.39 -5.32
C TRP A 78 4.54 -6.69 -6.52
N VAL A 79 4.24 -5.40 -6.36
CA VAL A 79 3.82 -4.55 -7.47
C VAL A 79 5.08 -3.97 -8.10
N GLU A 80 5.34 -4.34 -9.35
CA GLU A 80 6.42 -3.73 -10.12
C GLU A 80 6.11 -2.26 -10.42
N GLY A 81 7.12 -1.40 -10.37
CA GLY A 81 6.97 0.02 -10.73
C GLY A 81 7.31 0.96 -9.58
N ILE A 82 6.61 2.08 -9.53
CA ILE A 82 6.91 3.22 -8.65
C ILE A 82 5.65 3.75 -7.98
N THR A 83 5.82 4.53 -6.90
CA THR A 83 4.69 5.23 -6.30
C THR A 83 4.14 6.29 -7.26
N LEU A 84 2.87 6.62 -7.10
CA LEU A 84 2.23 7.71 -7.83
C LEU A 84 2.88 9.06 -7.48
N GLU A 85 3.46 9.18 -6.29
CA GLU A 85 4.27 10.33 -5.91
C GLU A 85 5.50 10.49 -6.82
N GLU A 86 6.26 9.40 -7.04
CA GLU A 86 7.41 9.43 -7.94
C GLU A 86 6.98 9.61 -9.40
N ALA A 87 5.91 8.95 -9.82
CA ALA A 87 5.35 9.14 -11.16
C ALA A 87 4.94 10.61 -11.38
N ALA A 88 4.31 11.25 -10.39
CA ALA A 88 3.94 12.65 -10.46
C ALA A 88 5.17 13.58 -10.61
N ARG A 89 6.28 13.27 -9.93
CA ARG A 89 7.55 13.98 -10.12
C ARG A 89 8.11 13.82 -11.54
N ILE A 90 8.09 12.60 -12.07
CA ILE A 90 8.59 12.30 -13.43
C ILE A 90 7.74 12.98 -14.51
N LEU A 91 6.41 13.02 -14.31
CA LEU A 91 5.45 13.57 -15.27
C LEU A 91 5.21 15.07 -15.13
N ALA A 92 5.91 15.73 -14.20
CA ALA A 92 5.79 17.15 -13.98
C ALA A 92 6.17 17.94 -15.25
N ILE A 93 5.36 18.95 -15.58
CA ILE A 93 5.58 19.81 -16.76
C ILE A 93 6.38 21.07 -16.41
N ASP A 94 6.72 21.27 -15.14
CA ASP A 94 7.50 22.40 -14.64
C ASP A 94 8.18 22.09 -13.31
N ALA A 95 9.00 23.06 -12.85
CA ALA A 95 9.76 22.98 -11.61
C ALA A 95 8.89 22.99 -10.34
N GLU A 96 7.63 23.41 -10.44
CA GLU A 96 6.68 23.39 -9.33
C GLU A 96 6.02 22.02 -9.15
N GLY A 97 6.34 21.05 -10.00
CA GLY A 97 5.80 19.69 -9.90
C GLY A 97 4.37 19.57 -10.42
N ARG A 98 3.89 20.54 -11.22
CA ARG A 98 2.51 20.48 -11.75
C ARG A 98 2.43 19.43 -12.85
N LEU A 99 1.30 18.73 -12.91
CA LEU A 99 0.97 17.82 -14.00
C LEU A 99 0.16 18.55 -15.08
N SER A 100 0.18 18.02 -16.30
CA SER A 100 -0.79 18.47 -17.30
C SER A 100 -2.23 18.19 -16.81
N PRO A 101 -3.22 19.07 -17.08
CA PRO A 101 -4.60 18.83 -16.67
C PRO A 101 -5.17 17.50 -17.17
N LEU A 102 -4.80 17.10 -18.39
CA LEU A 102 -5.23 15.83 -18.99
C LEU A 102 -4.64 14.63 -18.23
N THR A 103 -3.35 14.67 -17.91
CA THR A 103 -2.68 13.61 -17.13
C THR A 103 -3.30 13.48 -15.75
N ALA A 104 -3.50 14.61 -15.06
CA ALA A 104 -4.13 14.63 -13.73
C ALA A 104 -5.56 14.07 -13.77
N ALA A 105 -6.35 14.43 -14.78
CA ALA A 105 -7.71 13.91 -14.94
C ALA A 105 -7.74 12.39 -15.21
N ARG A 106 -6.80 11.87 -16.02
CA ARG A 106 -6.67 10.43 -16.30
C ARG A 106 -6.29 9.64 -15.04
N ILE A 107 -5.28 10.11 -14.30
CA ILE A 107 -4.89 9.53 -13.00
C ILE A 107 -6.08 9.55 -12.04
N GLY A 108 -6.80 10.68 -11.96
CA GLY A 108 -7.98 10.82 -11.10
C GLY A 108 -9.06 9.80 -11.45
N ARG A 109 -9.41 9.66 -12.73
CA ARG A 109 -10.37 8.64 -13.21
C ARG A 109 -9.94 7.23 -12.78
N ASP A 110 -8.71 6.84 -13.10
CA ASP A 110 -8.25 5.46 -12.84
C ASP A 110 -8.15 5.17 -11.34
N LEU A 111 -7.83 6.19 -10.52
CA LEU A 111 -7.86 6.10 -9.06
C LEU A 111 -9.29 5.96 -8.52
N PHE A 112 -10.25 6.71 -9.08
CA PHE A 112 -11.65 6.57 -8.70
C PHE A 112 -12.22 5.22 -9.09
N ASP A 113 -11.87 4.67 -10.25
CA ASP A 113 -12.27 3.32 -10.65
C ASP A 113 -11.71 2.26 -9.68
N ALA A 114 -10.44 2.42 -9.27
CA ALA A 114 -9.82 1.56 -8.26
C ALA A 114 -10.54 1.63 -6.90
N LEU A 115 -10.87 2.84 -6.43
CA LEU A 115 -11.60 3.04 -5.18
C LEU A 115 -13.05 2.54 -5.26
N ALA A 116 -13.72 2.74 -6.39
CA ALA A 116 -15.08 2.27 -6.63
C ALA A 116 -15.17 0.75 -6.52
N SER A 117 -14.10 0.01 -6.86
CA SER A 117 -14.08 -1.44 -6.70
C SER A 117 -14.25 -1.94 -5.26
N LEU A 118 -14.08 -1.08 -4.24
CA LEU A 118 -14.39 -1.40 -2.85
C LEU A 118 -15.90 -1.57 -2.59
N GLU A 119 -16.76 -1.07 -3.48
CA GLU A 119 -18.22 -1.23 -3.38
C GLU A 119 -18.66 -2.70 -3.50
N TYR A 120 -17.83 -3.56 -4.10
CA TYR A 120 -18.10 -4.98 -4.23
C TYR A 120 -17.89 -5.76 -2.91
N LEU A 121 -17.43 -5.11 -1.85
CA LEU A 121 -17.24 -5.71 -0.53
C LEU A 121 -18.53 -5.64 0.28
N ALA A 122 -18.99 -6.78 0.80
CA ALA A 122 -20.29 -6.91 1.48
C ALA A 122 -20.54 -5.92 2.62
N ASP A 123 -19.53 -5.63 3.46
CA ASP A 123 -19.65 -4.69 4.60
C ASP A 123 -18.84 -3.39 4.38
N GLY A 124 -18.48 -3.13 3.12
CA GLY A 124 -17.63 -2.02 2.70
C GLY A 124 -16.24 -1.98 3.36
N LEU A 125 -15.37 -1.14 2.78
CA LEU A 125 -14.07 -0.83 3.35
C LEU A 125 -13.66 0.57 2.91
N ALA A 126 -13.22 1.40 3.85
CA ALA A 126 -12.55 2.66 3.55
C ALA A 126 -11.05 2.52 3.82
N HIS A 127 -10.22 2.90 2.84
CA HIS A 127 -8.77 2.94 2.99
C HIS A 127 -8.31 3.97 4.03
N ARG A 128 -9.01 5.12 4.09
CA ARG A 128 -8.76 6.30 4.96
C ARG A 128 -7.40 7.00 4.83
N ASP A 129 -6.48 6.46 4.02
CA ASP A 129 -5.17 7.08 3.74
C ASP A 129 -4.79 6.98 2.25
N VAL A 130 -5.57 7.65 1.41
CA VAL A 130 -5.32 7.72 -0.04
C VAL A 130 -4.34 8.85 -0.34
N SER A 131 -3.06 8.60 -0.07
CA SER A 131 -1.95 9.49 -0.42
C SER A 131 -1.22 8.99 -1.66
N LEU A 132 -0.48 9.86 -2.36
CA LEU A 132 0.29 9.47 -3.56
C LEU A 132 1.37 8.42 -3.25
N CYS A 133 1.83 8.34 -2.01
CA CYS A 133 2.80 7.34 -1.56
C CYS A 133 2.19 5.94 -1.39
N ASN A 134 0.87 5.88 -1.16
CA ASN A 134 0.11 4.64 -0.96
C ASN A 134 -0.59 4.18 -2.24
N VAL A 135 -0.24 4.76 -3.39
CA VAL A 135 -0.69 4.31 -4.70
C VAL A 135 0.56 3.97 -5.52
N MET A 136 0.60 2.78 -6.09
CA MET A 136 1.61 2.34 -7.03
C MET A 136 1.09 2.48 -8.46
N VAL A 137 1.95 2.91 -9.37
CA VAL A 137 1.77 2.72 -10.82
C VAL A 137 2.42 1.39 -11.18
N ASP A 138 1.59 0.39 -11.51
CA ASP A 138 2.03 -0.94 -11.88
C ASP A 138 2.64 -0.92 -13.28
N THR A 139 3.94 -1.17 -13.37
CA THR A 139 4.66 -1.18 -14.66
C THR A 139 5.05 -2.58 -15.12
N SER A 140 4.40 -3.62 -14.59
CA SER A 140 4.66 -5.01 -15.00
C SER A 140 4.29 -5.28 -16.46
N ARG A 141 3.27 -4.58 -16.98
CA ARG A 141 2.80 -4.73 -18.37
C ARG A 141 3.25 -3.60 -19.30
N LEU A 142 3.11 -2.35 -18.87
CA LEU A 142 3.44 -1.16 -19.65
C LEU A 142 4.33 -0.24 -18.84
N SER A 143 5.30 0.41 -19.48
CA SER A 143 6.09 1.44 -18.82
C SER A 143 5.22 2.65 -18.47
N LEU A 144 5.70 3.52 -17.56
CA LEU A 144 4.99 4.77 -17.25
C LEU A 144 4.76 5.62 -18.51
N ALA A 145 5.74 5.68 -19.42
CA ALA A 145 5.64 6.44 -20.66
C ALA A 145 4.52 5.90 -21.56
N ASP A 146 4.46 4.57 -21.74
CA ASP A 146 3.42 3.94 -22.56
C ASP A 146 2.03 4.14 -21.94
N GLN A 147 1.90 4.07 -20.61
CA GLN A 147 0.62 4.35 -19.92
C GLN A 147 0.15 5.81 -20.12
N VAL A 148 1.08 6.76 -20.21
CA VAL A 148 0.76 8.16 -20.53
C VAL A 148 0.25 8.30 -21.97
N GLU A 149 0.90 7.62 -22.91
CA GLU A 149 0.50 7.60 -24.32
C GLU A 149 -0.89 6.97 -24.51
N GLU A 150 -1.12 5.80 -23.91
CA GLU A 150 -2.43 5.13 -23.87
C GLU A 150 -3.49 5.93 -23.09
N GLY A 151 -3.05 6.79 -22.18
CA GLY A 151 -3.91 7.64 -21.38
C GLY A 151 -4.69 6.89 -20.31
N SER A 152 -4.17 5.75 -19.85
CA SER A 152 -4.72 4.94 -18.77
C SER A 152 -3.58 4.40 -17.90
N PHE A 153 -3.75 4.55 -16.59
CA PHE A 153 -2.79 4.15 -15.57
C PHE A 153 -3.25 2.89 -14.86
N GLU A 154 -2.37 1.91 -14.73
CA GLU A 154 -2.62 0.72 -13.91
C GLU A 154 -2.25 1.03 -12.46
N LEU A 155 -3.23 1.53 -11.70
CA LEU A 155 -3.01 1.93 -10.30
C LEU A 155 -3.31 0.79 -9.32
N ARG A 156 -2.43 0.60 -8.34
CA ARG A 156 -2.60 -0.36 -7.24
C ARG A 156 -2.56 0.38 -5.90
N LEU A 157 -3.61 0.28 -5.11
CA LEU A 157 -3.63 0.87 -3.76
C LEU A 157 -2.93 -0.07 -2.78
N ILE A 158 -2.02 0.48 -1.99
CA ILE A 158 -1.20 -0.23 -1.01
C ILE A 158 -1.35 0.40 0.37
N ASP A 159 -0.90 -0.32 1.39
CA ASP A 159 -0.92 0.11 2.81
C ASP A 159 -2.32 0.29 3.41
N PHE A 160 -2.82 -0.77 4.06
CA PHE A 160 -4.14 -0.79 4.70
C PHE A 160 -4.07 -0.57 6.21
N GLY A 161 -2.96 -0.05 6.73
CA GLY A 161 -2.77 0.19 8.16
C GLY A 161 -3.81 1.14 8.76
N SER A 162 -4.35 2.04 7.94
CA SER A 162 -5.40 2.99 8.31
C SER A 162 -6.81 2.52 7.95
N ALA A 163 -7.00 1.37 7.32
CA ALA A 163 -8.30 0.98 6.79
C ALA A 163 -9.35 0.70 7.89
N ALA A 164 -10.63 0.87 7.56
CA ALA A 164 -11.74 0.54 8.44
C ALA A 164 -12.95 -0.01 7.67
N ALA A 165 -13.67 -0.94 8.27
CA ALA A 165 -14.97 -1.40 7.78
C ALA A 165 -16.00 -0.27 7.88
N LEU A 166 -16.98 -0.25 6.95
CA LEU A 166 -17.99 0.82 6.89
C LEU A 166 -19.34 0.43 7.48
N GLY A 167 -19.65 -0.86 7.61
CA GLY A 167 -20.85 -1.34 8.31
C GLY A 167 -21.37 -2.63 7.72
#